data_AF-X1RY91-F1
#
_entry.id   AF-X1RY91-F1
#
_cell.length_a   1.000
_cell.length_b   1.000
_cell.length_c   1.000
_cell.angle_alpha   90.00
_cell.angle_beta   90.00
_cell.angle_gamma   90.00
#
_symmetry.space_group_name_H-M   'P 1'
#
loop_
_entity.id
_entity.type
_entity.pdbx_description
1 polymer ?
#
loop_
_entity_poly.entity_id
_entity_poly.type
_entity_poly.pdbx_seq_one_letter_code
_entity_poly.pdbx_strand_id
1 'polypeptide(L)'
;MNSDIINSVFKALYGTLHMSGGYLRYNGSFIKKLPMPEIFPTSLSYLGKIIQFLSQLRFELLQEPNDEIQLLKIEKLLNFYQNLTNSLVAQLYLQFEPYDELNKLLNSPNSVPNIKIKNFKRRFDLPKYLTYLKGELKENLNQINNSFNLLDGNSKLVNQINKCLAYKI
;
A
#
# COMPACT_ATOMS: atom_id res chain seq x y z
N MET A 1 6.74 -4.04 5.59
CA MET A 1 5.62 -4.67 4.85
C MET A 1 4.46 -3.68 4.87
N ASN A 2 3.52 -3.74 3.91
CA ASN A 2 2.50 -2.68 3.73
C ASN A 2 1.32 -2.75 4.73
N SER A 3 1.36 -3.67 5.69
CA SER A 3 0.35 -3.81 6.74
C SER A 3 1.00 -3.94 8.11
N ASP A 4 0.39 -3.30 9.11
CA ASP A 4 0.83 -3.28 10.50
C ASP A 4 0.75 -4.66 11.15
N ILE A 5 -0.32 -5.42 10.92
CA ILE A 5 -0.47 -6.78 11.47
C ILE A 5 0.66 -7.68 10.99
N ILE A 6 0.94 -7.67 9.69
CA ILE A 6 2.01 -8.49 9.12
C ILE A 6 3.39 -8.00 9.59
N ASN A 7 3.58 -6.69 9.76
CA ASN A 7 4.78 -6.15 10.39
C ASN A 7 4.94 -6.64 11.84
N SER A 8 3.86 -6.66 12.63
CA SER A 8 3.86 -7.16 14.00
C SER A 8 4.13 -8.65 14.07
N VAL A 9 3.52 -9.46 13.19
CA VAL A 9 3.81 -10.90 13.06
C VAL A 9 5.28 -11.11 12.70
N PHE A 10 5.80 -10.37 11.72
CA PHE A 10 7.21 -10.48 11.34
C PHE A 10 8.15 -10.12 12.50
N LYS A 11 7.86 -9.04 13.23
CA LYS A 11 8.63 -8.63 14.40
C LYS A 11 8.52 -9.63 15.56
N ALA A 12 7.36 -10.23 15.79
CA ALA A 12 7.20 -11.26 16.82
C ALA A 12 8.02 -12.51 16.50
N LEU A 13 8.06 -12.92 15.23
CA LEU A 13 8.78 -14.12 14.80
C LEU A 13 10.29 -13.91 14.63
N TYR A 14 10.70 -12.73 14.16
CA TYR A 14 12.06 -12.48 13.68
C TYR A 14 12.67 -11.18 14.21
N GLY A 15 11.99 -10.50 15.16
CA GLY A 15 12.41 -9.20 15.68
C GLY A 15 13.77 -9.21 16.35
N THR A 16 14.14 -10.34 16.96
CA THR A 16 15.44 -10.54 17.64
C THR A 16 16.58 -10.85 16.66
N LEU A 17 16.28 -11.12 15.39
CA LEU A 17 17.26 -11.39 14.34
C LEU A 17 17.72 -10.08 13.69
N HIS A 18 18.51 -9.32 14.44
CA HIS A 18 19.15 -8.10 13.94
C HIS A 18 20.42 -8.42 13.14
N MET A 19 20.70 -7.60 12.13
CA MET A 19 22.06 -7.43 11.61
C MET A 19 22.86 -6.55 12.59
N SER A 20 24.19 -6.54 12.50
CA SER A 20 24.97 -5.56 13.27
C SER A 20 24.49 -4.13 12.93
N GLY A 21 24.39 -3.28 13.96
CA GLY A 21 23.85 -1.91 13.81
C GLY A 21 22.33 -1.76 13.96
N GLY A 22 21.60 -2.80 14.40
CA GLY A 22 20.19 -2.67 14.79
C GLY A 22 19.17 -2.81 13.65
N TYR A 23 19.62 -3.05 12.41
CA TYR A 23 18.74 -3.25 11.26
C TYR A 23 18.06 -4.63 11.31
N LEU A 24 16.75 -4.68 11.05
CA LEU A 24 15.99 -5.93 10.90
C LEU A 24 16.43 -6.67 9.64
N ARG A 25 16.73 -7.97 9.78
CA ARG A 25 17.14 -8.81 8.65
C ARG A 25 15.94 -9.32 7.86
N TYR A 26 15.59 -8.62 6.77
CA TYR A 26 14.56 -9.07 5.82
C TYR A 26 15.12 -10.12 4.83
N ASN A 27 15.24 -11.38 5.25
CA ASN A 27 15.58 -12.47 4.33
C ASN A 27 14.33 -13.04 3.64
N GLY A 28 14.46 -13.39 2.37
CA GLY A 28 13.38 -14.06 1.62
C GLY A 28 12.92 -15.39 2.25
N SER A 29 13.81 -16.10 2.94
CA SER A 29 13.48 -17.33 3.68
C SER A 29 12.55 -17.09 4.87
N PHE A 30 12.60 -15.91 5.50
CA PHE A 30 11.70 -15.55 6.60
C PHE A 30 10.34 -15.11 6.09
N ILE A 31 10.31 -14.35 4.98
CA ILE A 31 9.06 -13.94 4.34
C ILE A 31 8.25 -15.16 3.89
N LYS A 32 8.90 -16.21 3.37
CA LYS A 32 8.26 -17.47 2.97
C LYS A 32 7.57 -18.23 4.12
N LYS A 33 7.96 -17.97 5.37
CA LYS A 33 7.42 -18.62 6.56
C LYS A 33 6.29 -17.83 7.22
N LEU A 34 5.99 -16.64 6.72
CA LEU A 34 4.86 -15.87 7.22
C LEU A 34 3.55 -16.59 6.89
N PRO A 35 2.53 -16.50 7.77
CA PRO A 35 1.23 -17.05 7.48
C PRO A 35 0.63 -16.29 6.30
N MET A 36 0.66 -16.89 5.11
CA MET A 36 0.07 -16.34 3.89
C MET A 36 -1.25 -17.08 3.62
N PRO A 37 -2.30 -16.39 3.14
CA PRO A 37 -3.48 -17.09 2.67
C PRO A 37 -3.11 -18.00 1.49
N GLU A 38 -3.82 -19.11 1.32
CA GLU A 38 -3.61 -20.01 0.17
C GLU A 38 -3.84 -19.28 -1.16
N ILE A 39 -4.84 -18.40 -1.19
CA ILE A 39 -5.14 -17.54 -2.33
C ILE A 39 -4.96 -16.09 -1.89
N PHE A 40 -3.96 -15.42 -2.46
CA PHE A 40 -3.69 -14.02 -2.16
C PHE A 40 -4.63 -13.09 -2.94
N PRO A 41 -5.41 -12.20 -2.28
CA PRO A 41 -6.28 -11.26 -2.96
C PRO A 41 -5.52 -10.32 -3.90
N THR A 42 -5.92 -10.24 -5.16
CA THR A 42 -5.29 -9.37 -6.16
C THR A 42 -5.43 -7.89 -5.82
N SER A 43 -6.54 -7.50 -5.17
CA SER A 43 -6.78 -6.14 -4.66
C SER A 43 -5.65 -5.66 -3.73
N LEU A 44 -5.15 -6.52 -2.84
CA LEU A 44 -4.02 -6.21 -1.94
C LEU A 44 -2.72 -5.99 -2.71
N SER A 45 -2.50 -6.72 -3.79
CA SER A 45 -1.32 -6.51 -4.67
C SER A 45 -1.39 -5.13 -5.34
N TYR A 46 -2.56 -4.74 -5.85
CA TYR A 46 -2.76 -3.43 -6.48
C TYR A 46 -2.62 -2.27 -5.49
N LEU A 47 -3.18 -2.43 -4.28
CA LEU A 47 -2.98 -1.46 -3.20
C LEU A 47 -1.49 -1.31 -2.83
N GLY A 48 -0.75 -2.42 -2.79
CA GLY A 48 0.69 -2.38 -2.56
C GLY A 48 1.44 -1.56 -3.61
N LYS A 49 1.06 -1.67 -4.88
CA LYS A 49 1.62 -0.85 -5.96
C LYS A 49 1.27 0.64 -5.79
N ILE A 50 0.01 0.95 -5.45
CA ILE A 50 -0.42 2.34 -5.21
C ILE A 50 0.38 2.96 -4.06
N ILE A 51 0.50 2.26 -2.92
CA ILE A 51 1.27 2.74 -1.77
C ILE A 51 2.74 2.95 -2.16
N GLN A 52 3.33 2.02 -2.90
CA GLN A 52 4.71 2.15 -3.38
C GLN A 52 4.87 3.39 -4.27
N PHE A 53 3.99 3.57 -5.25
CA PHE A 53 4.01 4.72 -6.16
C PHE A 53 3.88 6.04 -5.40
N LEU A 54 2.91 6.17 -4.50
CA LEU A 54 2.69 7.37 -3.70
C LEU A 54 3.85 7.64 -2.75
N SER A 55 4.43 6.59 -2.13
CA SER A 55 5.58 6.73 -1.23
C SER A 55 6.81 7.25 -1.97
N GLN A 56 7.06 6.72 -3.16
CA GLN A 56 8.16 7.18 -4.01
C GLN A 56 7.92 8.61 -4.52
N LEU A 57 6.70 8.93 -4.97
CA LEU A 57 6.35 10.27 -5.40
C LEU A 57 6.50 11.28 -4.26
N ARG A 58 6.03 10.95 -3.06
CA ARG A 58 6.22 11.77 -1.85
C ARG A 58 7.70 12.05 -1.60
N PHE A 59 8.55 11.02 -1.69
CA PHE A 59 9.99 11.18 -1.54
C PHE A 59 10.57 12.13 -2.58
N GLU A 60 10.20 11.98 -3.86
CA GLU A 60 10.69 12.87 -4.92
C GLU A 60 10.23 14.32 -4.71
N LEU A 61 8.98 14.56 -4.30
CA LEU A 61 8.45 15.90 -4.01
C LEU A 61 9.15 16.57 -2.81
N LEU A 62 9.62 15.79 -1.84
CA LEU A 62 10.40 16.31 -0.72
C LEU A 62 11.81 16.73 -1.12
N GLN A 63 12.39 16.10 -2.15
CA GLN A 63 13.70 16.45 -2.67
C GLN A 63 13.63 17.62 -3.64
N GLU A 64 12.64 17.59 -4.54
CA GLU A 64 12.41 18.59 -5.59
C GLU A 64 10.91 18.91 -5.65
N PRO A 65 10.47 20.01 -5.00
CA PRO A 65 9.08 20.43 -5.03
C PRO A 65 8.57 20.64 -6.46
N ASN A 66 7.31 20.28 -6.70
CA ASN A 66 6.65 20.46 -7.99
C ASN A 66 5.33 21.21 -7.78
N ASP A 67 5.18 22.36 -8.44
CA ASP A 67 4.00 23.22 -8.31
C ASP A 67 2.71 22.56 -8.83
N GLU A 68 2.81 21.61 -9.77
CA GLU A 68 1.66 20.88 -10.31
C GLU A 68 1.11 19.83 -9.32
N ILE A 69 1.94 19.33 -8.40
CA ILE A 69 1.59 18.20 -7.52
C ILE A 69 1.74 18.61 -6.05
N GLN A 70 0.61 18.84 -5.39
CA GLN A 70 0.59 19.22 -3.98
C GLN A 70 0.94 18.04 -3.07
N LEU A 71 2.02 18.18 -2.29
CA LEU A 71 2.48 17.19 -1.32
C LEU A 71 1.36 16.75 -0.37
N LEU A 72 0.59 17.69 0.16
CA LEU A 72 -0.54 17.42 1.07
C LEU A 72 -1.60 16.48 0.46
N LYS A 73 -1.86 16.58 -0.85
CA LYS A 73 -2.77 15.66 -1.55
C LYS A 73 -2.19 14.25 -1.61
N ILE A 74 -0.89 14.13 -1.87
CA ILE A 74 -0.20 12.83 -1.87
C ILE A 74 -0.21 12.19 -0.49
N GLU A 75 0.03 12.97 0.57
CA GLU A 75 -0.03 12.48 1.95
C GLU A 75 -1.44 12.02 2.34
N LYS A 76 -2.48 12.76 1.93
CA LYS A 76 -3.89 12.35 2.14
C LYS A 76 -4.17 10.99 1.46
N LEU A 77 -3.80 10.84 0.19
CA LEU A 77 -3.99 9.58 -0.55
C LEU A 77 -3.23 8.43 0.11
N LEU A 78 -1.96 8.66 0.48
CA LEU A 78 -1.11 7.66 1.09
C LEU A 78 -1.68 7.16 2.42
N ASN A 79 -2.12 8.07 3.28
CA ASN A 79 -2.78 7.73 4.54
C ASN A 79 -4.05 6.90 4.32
N PHE A 80 -4.90 7.29 3.36
CA PHE A 80 -6.11 6.55 3.03
C PHE A 80 -5.80 5.10 2.60
N TYR A 81 -4.90 4.92 1.62
CA TYR A 81 -4.59 3.60 1.09
C TYR A 81 -3.85 2.71 2.09
N GLN A 82 -3.03 3.28 2.97
CA GLN A 82 -2.42 2.54 4.10
C GLN A 82 -3.49 2.05 5.07
N ASN A 83 -4.41 2.93 5.47
CA ASN A 83 -5.52 2.58 6.36
C ASN A 83 -6.44 1.51 5.75
N LEU A 84 -6.75 1.63 4.46
CA LEU A 84 -7.52 0.62 3.73
C LEU A 84 -6.77 -0.71 3.69
N THR A 85 -5.48 -0.71 3.34
CA THR A 85 -4.66 -1.94 3.30
C THR A 85 -4.61 -2.63 4.66
N ASN A 86 -4.39 -1.85 5.73
CA ASN A 86 -4.42 -2.33 7.10
C ASN A 86 -5.76 -2.98 7.43
N SER A 87 -6.87 -2.33 7.09
CA SER A 87 -8.22 -2.83 7.38
C SER A 87 -8.55 -4.10 6.60
N LEU A 88 -8.13 -4.20 5.34
CA LEU A 88 -8.35 -5.39 4.52
C LEU A 88 -7.51 -6.58 4.99
N VAL A 89 -6.25 -6.34 5.36
CA VAL A 89 -5.38 -7.39 5.91
C VAL A 89 -5.91 -7.83 7.28
N ALA A 90 -6.35 -6.88 8.11
CA ALA A 90 -7.04 -7.18 9.36
C ALA A 90 -8.27 -8.07 9.13
N GLN A 91 -9.12 -7.72 8.17
CA GLN A 91 -10.28 -8.52 7.81
C GLN A 91 -9.90 -9.92 7.31
N LEU A 92 -8.86 -10.02 6.48
CA LEU A 92 -8.38 -11.28 5.91
C LEU A 92 -7.90 -12.27 6.98
N TYR A 93 -7.18 -11.80 8.00
CA TYR A 93 -6.54 -12.67 8.99
C TYR A 93 -7.29 -12.81 10.31
N LEU A 94 -7.99 -11.76 10.74
CA LEU A 94 -8.65 -11.72 12.05
C LEU A 94 -10.17 -11.91 11.95
N GLN A 95 -10.75 -11.80 10.74
CA GLN A 95 -12.18 -11.99 10.49
C GLN A 95 -13.05 -11.22 11.49
N PHE A 96 -12.81 -9.92 11.62
CA PHE A 96 -13.72 -9.05 12.37
C PHE A 96 -15.15 -9.15 11.80
N GLU A 97 -16.15 -8.77 12.62
CA GLU A 97 -17.61 -8.70 12.30
C GLU A 97 -17.92 -8.56 10.80
N PRO A 98 -19.05 -9.08 10.27
CA PRO A 98 -19.30 -9.14 8.83
C PRO A 98 -19.25 -7.76 8.16
N TYR A 99 -18.05 -7.37 7.75
CA TYR A 99 -17.75 -6.11 7.10
C TYR A 99 -17.92 -6.32 5.61
N ASP A 100 -19.17 -6.30 5.18
CA ASP A 100 -19.56 -6.64 3.81
C ASP A 100 -18.81 -5.83 2.75
N GLU A 101 -18.53 -4.56 2.99
CA GLU A 101 -17.82 -3.71 2.02
C GLU A 101 -16.33 -4.06 1.93
N LEU A 102 -15.66 -4.31 3.08
CA LEU A 102 -14.28 -4.80 3.08
C LEU A 102 -14.17 -6.20 2.45
N ASN A 103 -15.10 -7.10 2.73
CA ASN A 103 -15.15 -8.44 2.14
C ASN A 103 -15.41 -8.39 0.62
N LYS A 104 -16.32 -7.52 0.17
CA LYS A 104 -16.54 -7.28 -1.27
C LYS A 104 -15.27 -6.78 -1.94
N LEU A 105 -14.54 -5.87 -1.30
CA LEU A 105 -13.33 -5.28 -1.87
C LEU A 105 -12.15 -6.27 -1.90
N LEU A 106 -12.01 -7.12 -0.87
CA LEU A 106 -11.06 -8.24 -0.88
C LEU A 106 -11.31 -9.18 -2.05
N ASN A 107 -12.57 -9.53 -2.30
CA ASN A 107 -12.96 -10.51 -3.31
C ASN A 107 -13.20 -9.91 -4.71
N SER A 108 -13.11 -8.59 -4.87
CA SER A 108 -13.33 -7.91 -6.15
C SER A 108 -12.00 -7.48 -6.80
N PRO A 109 -11.53 -8.19 -7.84
CA PRO A 109 -10.23 -7.91 -8.47
C PRO A 109 -10.17 -6.55 -9.19
N ASN A 110 -11.32 -5.95 -9.54
CA ASN A 110 -11.40 -4.72 -10.32
C ASN A 110 -11.74 -3.47 -9.49
N SER A 111 -11.76 -3.60 -8.15
CA SER A 111 -12.11 -2.52 -7.23
C SER A 111 -11.00 -1.46 -7.07
N VAL A 112 -9.75 -1.82 -7.41
CA VAL A 112 -8.56 -0.98 -7.24
C VAL A 112 -7.77 -0.96 -8.55
N PRO A 113 -7.27 0.20 -9.02
CA PRO A 113 -6.54 0.28 -10.28
C PRO A 113 -5.20 -0.43 -10.20
N ASN A 114 -4.89 -1.23 -11.23
CA ASN A 114 -3.60 -1.88 -11.40
C ASN A 114 -2.63 -0.95 -12.13
N ILE A 115 -1.93 -0.10 -11.36
CA ILE A 115 -0.92 0.80 -11.93
C ILE A 115 0.38 0.06 -12.27
N LYS A 116 1.07 0.51 -13.32
CA LYS A 116 2.41 0.01 -13.66
C LYS A 116 3.46 0.74 -12.83
N ILE A 117 4.36 -0.02 -12.20
CA ILE A 117 5.49 0.51 -11.44
C ILE A 117 6.69 0.73 -12.38
N LYS A 118 7.22 1.95 -12.37
CA LYS A 118 8.48 2.36 -13.02
C LYS A 118 9.26 3.24 -12.05
N ASN A 119 10.46 3.65 -12.44
CA ASN A 119 11.26 4.57 -11.64
C ASN A 119 10.88 6.02 -11.94
N PHE A 120 10.91 6.90 -10.93
CA PHE A 120 10.68 8.33 -11.13
C PHE A 120 11.88 9.02 -11.78
N LYS A 121 13.10 8.60 -11.41
CA LYS A 121 14.36 9.13 -11.95
C LYS A 121 15.32 8.01 -12.29
N ARG A 122 16.14 8.24 -13.31
CA ARG A 122 17.28 7.38 -13.62
C ARG A 122 18.44 7.76 -12.71
N ARG A 123 18.57 7.05 -11.58
CA ARG A 123 19.67 7.26 -10.62
C ARG A 123 20.94 6.49 -10.99
N PHE A 124 20.81 5.48 -11.85
CA PHE A 124 21.91 4.63 -12.30
C PHE A 124 21.87 4.45 -13.82
N ASP A 125 23.04 4.47 -14.46
CA ASP A 125 23.19 4.26 -15.90
C ASP A 125 23.18 2.75 -16.23
N LEU A 126 22.03 2.12 -16.05
CA LEU A 126 21.80 0.71 -16.35
C LEU A 126 20.86 0.56 -17.56
N PRO A 127 21.10 -0.39 -18.48
CA PRO A 127 20.41 -0.48 -19.78
C PRO A 127 18.93 -0.90 -19.70
N LYS A 128 18.42 -1.32 -18.54
CA LYS A 128 17.03 -1.79 -18.34
C LYS A 128 16.19 -0.87 -17.45
N TYR A 129 16.64 0.36 -17.17
CA TYR A 129 15.90 1.29 -16.31
C TYR A 129 14.78 1.99 -17.08
N LEU A 130 13.53 1.55 -16.85
CA LEU A 130 12.36 2.27 -17.31
C LEU A 130 12.01 3.38 -16.31
N THR A 131 11.81 4.58 -16.82
CA THR A 131 11.32 5.74 -16.06
C THR A 131 9.91 6.12 -16.50
N TYR A 132 9.19 6.82 -15.63
CA TYR A 132 7.89 7.36 -16.01
C TYR A 132 8.03 8.53 -16.97
N LEU A 133 7.21 8.52 -18.03
CA LEU A 133 6.97 9.73 -18.82
C LEU A 133 6.02 10.66 -18.05
N LYS A 134 6.10 11.98 -18.28
CA LYS A 134 5.24 12.98 -17.60
C LYS A 134 3.74 12.64 -17.76
N GLY A 135 3.33 12.18 -18.95
CA GLY A 135 1.96 11.73 -19.21
C GLY A 135 1.53 10.51 -18.38
N GLU A 136 2.42 9.54 -18.19
CA GLU A 136 2.14 8.32 -17.42
C GLU A 136 2.01 8.61 -15.92
N LEU A 137 2.82 9.54 -15.37
CA LEU A 137 2.66 9.98 -13.99
C LEU A 137 1.29 10.59 -13.74
N LYS A 138 0.85 11.48 -14.63
CA LYS A 138 -0.46 12.13 -14.56
C LYS A 138 -1.58 11.12 -14.69
N GLU A 139 -1.47 10.17 -15.61
CA GLU A 139 -2.45 9.10 -15.80
C GLU A 139 -2.59 8.23 -14.54
N ASN A 140 -1.47 7.76 -13.98
CA ASN A 140 -1.46 6.97 -12.74
C ASN A 140 -2.11 7.76 -11.59
N LEU A 141 -1.76 9.04 -11.41
CA LEU A 141 -2.36 9.89 -10.40
C LEU A 141 -3.86 10.08 -10.61
N ASN A 142 -4.31 10.24 -11.85
CA ASN A 142 -5.74 10.35 -12.15
C ASN A 142 -6.49 9.05 -11.82
N GLN A 143 -5.93 7.89 -12.17
CA GLN A 143 -6.52 6.59 -11.83
C GLN A 143 -6.62 6.40 -10.31
N ILE A 144 -5.57 6.75 -9.58
CA ILE A 144 -5.53 6.70 -8.11
C ILE A 144 -6.58 7.65 -7.52
N ASN A 145 -6.63 8.91 -7.98
CA ASN A 145 -7.60 9.89 -7.47
C ASN A 145 -9.05 9.46 -7.74
N ASN A 146 -9.34 8.92 -8.92
CA ASN A 146 -10.68 8.43 -9.26
C ASN A 146 -11.08 7.27 -8.34
N SER A 147 -10.17 6.33 -8.11
CA SER A 147 -10.39 5.23 -7.17
C SER A 147 -10.57 5.75 -5.73
N PHE A 148 -9.75 6.69 -5.29
CA PHE A 148 -9.87 7.33 -3.98
C PHE A 148 -11.25 7.96 -3.81
N ASN A 149 -11.70 8.79 -4.76
CA ASN A 149 -13.00 9.45 -4.68
C ASN A 149 -14.17 8.47 -4.60
N LEU A 150 -14.10 7.34 -5.33
CA LEU A 150 -15.12 6.29 -5.28
C LEU A 150 -15.15 5.57 -3.93
N LEU A 151 -13.97 5.25 -3.38
CA LEU A 151 -13.85 4.49 -2.13
C LEU A 151 -14.13 5.37 -0.90
N ASP A 152 -13.58 6.59 -0.87
CA ASP A 152 -13.79 7.58 0.21
C ASP A 152 -15.23 8.10 0.21
N GLY A 153 -15.89 8.12 -0.96
CA GLY A 153 -17.31 8.44 -1.08
C GLY A 153 -18.26 7.36 -0.52
N ASN A 154 -17.78 6.13 -0.29
CA ASN A 154 -18.57 5.05 0.32
C ASN A 154 -18.51 5.14 1.85
N SER A 155 -19.49 5.83 2.44
CA SER A 155 -19.54 6.06 3.90
C SER A 155 -19.55 4.77 4.74
N LYS A 156 -20.13 3.68 4.23
CA LYS A 156 -20.12 2.37 4.90
C LYS A 156 -18.70 1.79 4.94
N LEU A 157 -18.01 1.81 3.81
CA LEU A 157 -16.61 1.36 3.72
C LEU A 157 -15.71 2.19 4.64
N VAL A 158 -15.82 3.52 4.60
CA VAL A 158 -15.03 4.42 5.45
C VAL A 158 -15.28 4.14 6.94
N ASN A 159 -16.53 3.91 7.34
CA ASN A 159 -16.85 3.53 8.71
C ASN A 159 -16.19 2.19 9.10
N GLN A 160 -16.26 1.17 8.23
CA GLN A 160 -15.59 -0.12 8.47
C GLN A 160 -14.07 0.02 8.59
N ILE A 161 -13.43 0.84 7.75
CA ILE A 161 -11.99 1.17 7.85
C ILE A 161 -11.70 1.78 9.23
N ASN A 162 -12.45 2.81 9.62
CA ASN A 162 -12.23 3.50 10.89
C ASN A 162 -12.43 2.58 12.11
N LYS A 163 -13.42 1.69 12.07
CA LYS A 163 -13.62 0.67 13.11
C LYS A 163 -12.44 -0.29 13.19
N CYS A 164 -11.94 -0.81 12.07
CA CYS A 164 -10.74 -1.65 12.06
C CYS A 164 -9.51 -0.94 12.66
N LEU A 165 -9.33 0.35 12.39
CA LEU A 165 -8.22 1.13 12.93
C LEU A 165 -8.31 1.37 14.44
N ALA A 166 -9.52 1.35 15.02
CA ALA A 166 -9.69 1.48 16.47
C ALA A 166 -9.09 0.28 17.23
N TYR A 167 -8.91 -0.87 16.57
CA TYR A 167 -8.28 -2.07 17.12
C TYR A 167 -6.75 -2.10 16.93
N LYS A 168 -6.09 -0.96 16.70
CA LYS A 168 -4.62 -0.90 16.59
C LYS A 168 -3.97 -1.47 17.87
N ILE A 169 -3.29 -2.60 17.73
CA ILE A 169 -2.41 -3.25 18.71
C ILE A 169 -1.06 -2.54 18.73
#